data_AF-A0AA40MJH1-F1
#
_entry.id   AF-A0AA40MJH1-F1
#
_cell.length_a   1.000
_cell.length_b   1.000
_cell.length_c   1.000
_cell.angle_alpha   90.00
_cell.angle_beta   90.00
_cell.angle_gamma   90.00
#
_symmetry.space_group_name_H-M   'P 1'
#
loop_
_entity.id
_entity.type
_entity.pdbx_description
1 polymer ?
#
loop_
_entity_poly.entity_id
_entity_poly.type
_entity_poly.pdbx_seq_one_letter_code
_entity_poly.pdbx_strand_id
1 'polypeptide(L)'
;FSTSIFAQAPSSAEFYIEKAQQLKLASNVTWQRLMYANVSGQSEVTYRSFFYSEHGQTQLKQELDANIAALFTPAEANQSIQCRFPARSKWLIGQLNIASNQLPKASCPELDEWLGQIKPYKATLIYATDFMGNPSSMFGHTLLRLDPK
;
A
#
# COMPACT_ATOMS: atom_id res chain seq x y z
N PHE A 1 -14.17 -43.30 -11.43
CA PHE A 1 -13.49 -42.00 -11.51
C PHE A 1 -14.48 -40.92 -11.13
N SER A 2 -14.55 -40.58 -9.84
CA SER A 2 -15.44 -39.54 -9.32
C SER A 2 -14.73 -38.20 -9.40
N THR A 3 -15.21 -37.32 -10.26
CA THR A 3 -14.83 -35.91 -10.30
C THR A 3 -15.49 -35.18 -9.15
N SER A 4 -14.73 -34.92 -8.08
CA SER A 4 -15.12 -33.97 -7.04
C SER A 4 -14.96 -32.55 -7.59
N ILE A 5 -16.06 -31.96 -8.03
CA ILE A 5 -16.17 -30.53 -8.26
C ILE A 5 -16.22 -29.87 -6.89
N PHE A 6 -15.11 -29.28 -6.45
CA PHE A 6 -15.13 -28.33 -5.34
C PHE A 6 -15.77 -27.05 -5.85
N ALA A 7 -17.07 -26.87 -5.58
CA ALA A 7 -17.67 -25.55 -5.59
C ALA A 7 -17.09 -24.79 -4.38
N GLN A 8 -15.98 -24.08 -4.58
CA GLN A 8 -15.50 -23.09 -3.62
C GLN A 8 -16.52 -21.96 -3.57
N ALA A 9 -17.09 -21.71 -2.39
CA ALA A 9 -17.71 -20.42 -2.12
C ALA A 9 -16.70 -19.32 -2.48
N PRO A 10 -17.12 -18.20 -3.10
CA PRO A 10 -16.19 -17.14 -3.46
C PRO A 10 -15.37 -16.79 -2.23
N SER A 11 -14.04 -16.82 -2.37
CA SER A 11 -13.16 -16.48 -1.26
C SER A 11 -13.56 -15.09 -0.76
N SER A 12 -13.51 -14.84 0.55
CA SER A 12 -13.92 -13.53 1.12
C SER A 12 -13.24 -12.36 0.39
N ALA A 13 -12.05 -12.59 -0.18
CA ALA A 13 -11.35 -11.70 -1.09
C ALA A 13 -12.11 -11.32 -2.38
N GLU A 14 -12.72 -12.27 -3.09
CA GLU A 14 -13.42 -12.03 -4.36
C GLU A 14 -14.54 -10.99 -4.21
N PHE A 15 -15.33 -11.09 -3.14
CA PHE A 15 -16.36 -10.11 -2.81
C PHE A 15 -15.78 -8.68 -2.70
N TYR A 16 -14.62 -8.53 -2.04
CA TYR A 16 -13.98 -7.23 -1.87
C TYR A 16 -13.28 -6.74 -3.14
N ILE A 17 -12.77 -7.64 -3.98
CA ILE A 17 -12.25 -7.32 -5.31
C ILE A 17 -13.36 -6.76 -6.19
N GLU A 18 -14.52 -7.42 -6.25
CA GLU A 18 -15.68 -6.91 -7.00
C GLU A 18 -16.15 -5.55 -6.48
N LYS A 19 -16.25 -5.39 -5.16
CA LYS A 19 -16.60 -4.11 -4.54
C LYS A 19 -15.58 -3.01 -4.90
N ALA A 20 -14.29 -3.31 -4.90
CA ALA A 20 -13.25 -2.36 -5.28
C ALA A 20 -13.38 -1.90 -6.74
N GLN A 21 -13.76 -2.81 -7.64
CA GLN A 21 -13.99 -2.52 -9.04
C GLN A 21 -15.22 -1.62 -9.23
N GLN A 22 -16.33 -1.91 -8.54
CA GLN A 22 -17.53 -1.06 -8.54
C GLN A 22 -17.23 0.36 -8.05
N LEU A 23 -16.40 0.49 -7.01
CA LEU A 23 -15.93 1.77 -6.46
C LEU A 23 -14.82 2.42 -7.31
N LYS A 24 -14.37 1.75 -8.39
CA LYS A 24 -13.29 2.22 -9.28
C LYS A 24 -12.02 2.59 -8.52
N LEU A 25 -11.66 1.82 -7.49
CA LEU A 25 -10.54 2.15 -6.59
C LEU A 25 -9.19 2.22 -7.30
N ALA A 26 -8.99 1.47 -8.40
CA ALA A 26 -7.76 1.53 -9.19
C ALA A 26 -7.53 2.90 -9.87
N SER A 27 -8.61 3.65 -10.12
CA SER A 27 -8.56 5.01 -10.68
C SER A 27 -8.63 6.09 -9.59
N ASN A 28 -8.74 5.71 -8.32
CA ASN A 28 -8.76 6.65 -7.22
C ASN A 28 -7.39 7.35 -7.10
N VAL A 29 -7.40 8.67 -6.90
CA VAL A 29 -6.18 9.48 -6.80
C VAL A 29 -5.25 9.00 -5.68
N THR A 30 -5.78 8.51 -4.57
CA THR A 30 -4.96 8.00 -3.46
C THR A 30 -4.26 6.71 -3.85
N TRP A 31 -4.95 5.78 -4.54
CA TRP A 31 -4.32 4.56 -5.04
C TRP A 31 -3.23 4.87 -6.05
N GLN A 32 -3.52 5.74 -7.02
CA GLN A 32 -2.53 6.17 -8.01
C GLN A 32 -1.28 6.78 -7.35
N ARG A 33 -1.44 7.59 -6.31
CA ARG A 33 -0.32 8.15 -5.53
C ARG A 33 0.46 7.09 -4.75
N LEU A 34 -0.24 6.14 -4.10
CA LEU A 34 0.39 4.99 -3.42
C LEU A 34 1.21 4.10 -4.38
N MET A 35 0.88 4.17 -5.68
CA MET A 35 1.55 3.46 -6.75
C MET A 35 2.57 4.31 -7.52
N TYR A 36 2.77 5.59 -7.19
CA TYR A 36 3.58 6.53 -7.98
C TYR A 36 3.20 6.49 -9.47
N ALA A 37 1.89 6.51 -9.75
CA ALA A 37 1.39 6.42 -11.11
C ALA A 37 1.59 7.73 -11.88
N ASN A 38 2.09 7.61 -13.11
CA ASN A 38 2.13 8.70 -14.07
C ASN A 38 0.76 8.95 -14.73
N VAL A 39 0.72 9.95 -15.62
CA VAL A 39 -0.49 10.32 -16.37
C VAL A 39 -1.07 9.19 -17.24
N SER A 40 -0.23 8.22 -17.62
CA SER A 40 -0.64 7.04 -18.40
C SER A 40 -1.17 5.90 -17.52
N GLY A 41 -1.24 6.08 -16.20
CA GLY A 41 -1.71 5.07 -15.26
C GLY A 41 -0.71 3.94 -15.01
N GLN A 42 0.59 4.18 -15.26
CA GLN A 42 1.68 3.24 -15.00
C GLN A 42 2.53 3.75 -13.84
N SER A 43 3.02 2.85 -13.00
CA SER A 43 3.93 3.22 -11.92
C SER A 43 5.30 3.62 -12.47
N GLU A 44 5.82 4.76 -11.99
CA GLU A 44 7.18 5.22 -12.28
C GLU A 44 8.25 4.41 -11.53
N VAL A 45 7.85 3.61 -10.53
CA VAL A 45 8.77 2.73 -9.81
C VAL A 45 9.11 1.53 -10.68
N THR A 46 10.41 1.27 -10.86
CA THR A 46 10.93 0.17 -11.68
C THR A 46 11.35 -1.05 -10.86
N TYR A 47 11.44 -0.92 -9.53
CA TYR A 47 11.90 -1.99 -8.65
C TYR A 47 10.83 -3.07 -8.45
N ARG A 48 11.13 -4.32 -8.83
CA ARG A 48 10.15 -5.44 -8.82
C ARG A 48 9.49 -5.64 -7.47
N SER A 49 10.24 -5.60 -6.36
CA SER A 49 9.70 -5.89 -5.02
C SER A 49 8.75 -4.82 -4.48
N PHE A 50 8.63 -3.67 -5.17
CA PHE A 50 7.60 -2.66 -4.87
C PHE A 50 6.18 -3.12 -5.24
N PHE A 51 6.06 -4.12 -6.10
CA PHE A 51 4.79 -4.65 -6.56
C PHE A 51 4.57 -6.06 -6.02
N TYR A 52 3.33 -6.35 -5.68
CA TYR A 52 2.90 -7.69 -5.30
C TYR A 52 2.55 -8.53 -6.55
N SER A 53 1.81 -7.95 -7.51
CA SER A 53 1.50 -8.56 -8.81
C SER A 53 2.68 -8.47 -9.78
N GLU A 54 2.88 -9.50 -10.60
CA GLU A 54 3.91 -9.54 -11.66
C GLU A 54 3.79 -8.40 -12.66
N HIS A 55 2.56 -7.97 -12.94
CA HIS A 55 2.28 -6.86 -13.85
C HIS A 55 1.88 -5.58 -13.11
N GLY A 56 2.15 -5.48 -11.81
CA GLY A 56 1.68 -4.37 -10.98
C GLY A 56 2.22 -3.00 -11.39
N GLN A 57 3.36 -2.95 -12.10
CA GLN A 57 3.92 -1.72 -12.64
C GLN A 57 3.05 -1.11 -13.75
N THR A 58 2.54 -1.94 -14.66
CA THR A 58 1.79 -1.48 -15.83
C THR A 58 0.28 -1.65 -15.67
N GLN A 59 -0.16 -2.47 -14.71
CA GLN A 59 -1.56 -2.81 -14.47
C GLN A 59 -1.94 -2.58 -13.01
N LEU A 60 -2.17 -1.31 -12.64
CA LEU A 60 -2.50 -0.92 -11.26
C LEU A 60 -3.77 -1.59 -10.71
N LYS A 61 -4.71 -1.96 -11.59
CA LYS A 61 -5.88 -2.74 -11.19
C LYS A 61 -5.48 -4.15 -10.73
N GLN A 62 -4.60 -4.82 -11.47
CA GLN A 62 -4.13 -6.16 -11.08
C GLN A 62 -3.34 -6.10 -9.77
N GLU A 63 -2.53 -5.06 -9.58
CA GLU A 63 -1.86 -4.83 -8.30
C GLU A 63 -2.87 -4.66 -7.17
N LEU A 64 -3.91 -3.85 -7.36
CA LEU A 64 -4.95 -3.62 -6.37
C LEU A 64 -5.67 -4.92 -6.01
N ASP A 65 -6.12 -5.68 -7.01
CA ASP A 65 -6.84 -6.94 -6.81
C ASP A 65 -5.96 -7.95 -6.05
N ALA A 66 -4.67 -8.04 -6.40
CA ALA A 66 -3.72 -8.93 -5.74
C ALA A 66 -3.42 -8.50 -4.29
N ASN A 67 -3.37 -7.19 -4.02
CA ASN A 67 -3.22 -6.67 -2.64
C ASN A 67 -4.47 -7.00 -1.81
N ILE A 68 -5.69 -6.90 -2.37
CA ILE A 68 -6.91 -7.29 -1.67
C ILE A 68 -6.90 -8.80 -1.39
N ALA A 69 -6.59 -9.63 -2.38
CA ALA A 69 -6.50 -11.07 -2.19
C ALA A 69 -5.52 -11.43 -1.05
N ALA A 70 -4.34 -10.80 -1.05
CA ALA A 70 -3.32 -11.03 -0.05
C ALA A 70 -3.70 -10.58 1.37
N LEU A 71 -4.69 -9.69 1.53
CA LEU A 71 -5.20 -9.35 2.87
C LEU A 71 -5.87 -10.55 3.56
N PHE A 72 -6.44 -11.47 2.79
CA PHE A 72 -7.14 -12.65 3.27
C PHE A 72 -6.25 -13.89 3.37
N THR A 73 -4.98 -13.79 3.00
CA THR A 73 -4.02 -14.89 3.07
C THR A 73 -3.27 -14.84 4.41
N PRO A 74 -3.36 -15.90 5.25
CA PRO A 74 -2.51 -16.02 6.43
C PRO A 74 -1.04 -16.03 6.03
N ALA A 75 -0.20 -15.40 6.83
CA ALA A 75 1.23 -15.37 6.61
C ALA A 75 1.97 -15.40 7.94
N GLU A 76 3.20 -15.89 7.90
CA GLU A 76 4.13 -15.82 9.03
C GLU A 76 4.44 -14.36 9.40
N ALA A 77 5.07 -14.17 10.56
CA ALA A 77 5.47 -12.86 11.05
C ALA A 77 6.27 -12.08 9.98
N ASN A 78 5.98 -10.78 9.86
CA ASN A 78 6.56 -9.83 8.88
C ASN A 78 6.26 -10.12 7.39
N GLN A 79 5.67 -11.27 7.05
CA GLN A 79 5.47 -11.66 5.64
C GLN A 79 4.10 -11.27 5.09
N SER A 80 3.13 -10.95 5.96
CA SER A 80 1.80 -10.54 5.52
C SER A 80 1.86 -9.27 4.65
N ILE A 81 0.88 -9.11 3.75
CA ILE A 81 0.76 -7.90 2.93
C ILE A 81 0.66 -6.64 3.80
N GLN A 82 0.05 -6.76 4.99
CA GLN A 82 -0.09 -5.66 5.95
C GLN A 82 1.25 -5.19 6.49
N CYS A 83 2.24 -6.09 6.62
CA CYS A 83 3.58 -5.73 7.06
C CYS A 83 4.42 -5.17 5.90
N ARG A 84 4.28 -5.76 4.70
CA ARG A 84 5.08 -5.37 3.52
C ARG A 84 4.62 -4.06 2.88
N PHE A 85 3.31 -3.79 2.88
CA PHE A 85 2.70 -2.62 2.27
C PHE A 85 1.69 -1.94 3.20
N PRO A 86 2.11 -1.48 4.39
CA PRO A 86 1.19 -1.05 5.46
C PRO A 86 0.26 0.09 5.02
N ALA A 87 0.76 1.05 4.24
CA ALA A 87 -0.05 2.15 3.72
C ALA A 87 -1.14 1.68 2.74
N ARG A 88 -0.81 0.76 1.82
CA ARG A 88 -1.76 0.20 0.86
C ARG A 88 -2.83 -0.62 1.57
N SER A 89 -2.42 -1.50 2.49
CA SER A 89 -3.32 -2.33 3.27
C SER A 89 -4.27 -1.49 4.12
N LYS A 90 -3.75 -0.51 4.88
CA LYS A 90 -4.59 0.39 5.69
C LYS A 90 -5.61 1.15 4.84
N TRP A 91 -5.20 1.64 3.68
CA TRP A 91 -6.11 2.35 2.77
C TRP A 91 -7.21 1.43 2.22
N LEU A 92 -6.85 0.23 1.72
CA LEU A 92 -7.81 -0.74 1.18
C LEU A 92 -8.83 -1.20 2.23
N ILE A 93 -8.37 -1.55 3.43
CA ILE A 93 -9.24 -1.96 4.56
C ILE A 93 -10.27 -0.86 4.85
N GLY A 94 -9.84 0.41 4.88
CA GLY A 94 -10.71 1.56 5.11
C GLY A 94 -11.71 1.80 3.97
N GLN A 95 -11.26 1.82 2.71
CA GLN A 95 -12.15 2.05 1.56
C GLN A 95 -13.20 0.95 1.38
N LEU A 96 -12.83 -0.29 1.69
CA LEU A 96 -13.70 -1.45 1.53
C LEU A 96 -14.53 -1.75 2.77
N ASN A 97 -14.27 -1.04 3.87
CA ASN A 97 -14.89 -1.23 5.18
C ASN A 97 -14.82 -2.69 5.63
N ILE A 98 -13.62 -3.28 5.54
CA ILE A 98 -13.37 -4.68 5.92
C ILE A 98 -13.31 -4.75 7.43
N ALA A 99 -14.16 -5.57 8.04
CA ALA A 99 -14.12 -5.75 9.48
C ALA A 99 -12.87 -6.55 9.89
N SER A 100 -12.25 -6.19 11.00
CA SER A 100 -11.00 -6.79 11.47
C SER A 100 -11.12 -8.30 11.75
N ASN A 101 -12.31 -8.77 12.11
CA ASN A 101 -12.60 -10.20 12.32
C ASN A 101 -12.71 -11.02 11.02
N GLN A 102 -12.76 -10.36 9.86
CA GLN A 102 -12.76 -11.04 8.55
C GLN A 102 -11.33 -11.24 8.00
N LEU A 103 -10.34 -10.60 8.61
CA LEU A 103 -8.94 -10.69 8.19
C LEU A 103 -8.16 -11.63 9.12
N PRO A 104 -7.20 -12.41 8.59
CA PRO A 104 -6.24 -13.10 9.44
C PRO A 104 -5.45 -12.09 10.28
N LYS A 105 -5.11 -12.49 11.50
CA LYS A 105 -4.28 -11.67 12.38
C LYS A 105 -2.87 -11.54 11.79
N ALA A 106 -2.48 -10.33 11.41
CA ALA A 106 -1.12 -10.02 11.00
C ALA A 106 -0.22 -9.78 12.22
N SER A 107 1.00 -10.32 12.18
CA SER A 107 2.06 -10.04 13.15
C SER A 107 3.20 -9.34 12.42
N CYS A 108 3.48 -8.09 12.77
CA CYS A 108 4.49 -7.25 12.09
C CYS A 108 5.55 -6.69 13.07
N PRO A 109 6.24 -7.53 13.86
CA PRO A 109 7.16 -7.05 14.90
C PRO A 109 8.25 -6.09 14.38
N GLU A 110 8.79 -6.31 13.17
CA GLU A 110 9.80 -5.40 12.60
C GLU A 110 9.21 -4.03 12.26
N LEU A 111 7.98 -4.00 11.72
CA LEU A 111 7.30 -2.75 11.42
C LEU A 111 6.95 -2.01 12.72
N ASP A 112 6.45 -2.73 13.72
CA ASP A 112 6.09 -2.16 15.02
C ASP A 112 7.32 -1.60 15.74
N GLU A 113 8.46 -2.32 15.70
CA GLU A 113 9.73 -1.84 16.23
C GLU A 113 10.21 -0.58 15.50
N TRP A 114 10.24 -0.60 14.16
CA TRP A 114 10.66 0.54 13.35
C TRP A 114 9.78 1.78 13.60
N LEU A 115 8.45 1.62 13.62
CA LEU A 115 7.52 2.71 13.97
C LEU A 115 7.76 3.21 15.40
N GLY A 116 8.04 2.29 16.32
CA GLY A 116 8.37 2.59 17.71
C GLY A 116 9.69 3.36 17.89
N GLN A 117 10.61 3.31 16.93
CA GLN A 117 11.84 4.13 16.94
C GLN A 117 11.58 5.57 16.50
N ILE A 118 10.63 5.81 15.59
CA ILE A 118 10.32 7.16 15.09
C ILE A 118 9.68 8.02 16.19
N LYS A 119 8.85 7.41 17.05
CA LYS A 119 8.10 8.06 18.15
C LYS A 119 7.50 9.43 17.77
N PRO A 120 6.84 9.59 16.61
CA PRO A 120 6.51 10.89 16.08
C PRO A 120 5.54 11.63 17.01
N TYR A 121 6.01 12.71 17.62
CA TYR A 121 5.21 13.59 18.48
C TYR A 121 4.81 14.87 17.75
N LYS A 122 5.69 15.36 16.88
CA LYS A 122 5.47 16.57 16.10
C LYS A 122 6.03 16.39 14.69
N ALA A 123 5.32 16.92 13.70
CA ALA A 123 5.83 17.07 12.34
C ALA A 123 6.10 18.55 12.06
N THR A 124 7.28 18.86 11.56
CA THR A 124 7.68 20.22 11.18
C THR A 124 7.99 20.25 9.70
N LEU A 125 7.28 21.09 8.96
CA LEU A 125 7.57 21.39 7.56
C LEU A 125 8.52 22.58 7.50
N ILE A 126 9.74 22.34 7.06
CA ILE A 126 10.81 23.34 6.99
C ILE A 126 10.91 23.79 5.54
N TYR A 127 10.86 25.11 5.33
CA TYR A 127 11.14 25.76 4.06
C TYR A 127 12.52 26.43 4.15
N ALA A 128 13.54 25.86 3.51
CA ALA A 128 14.83 26.55 3.38
C ALA A 128 14.68 27.68 2.33
N THR A 129 15.29 28.84 2.53
CA THR A 129 15.29 29.92 1.52
C THR A 129 16.42 29.69 0.51
N ASP A 130 16.14 29.95 -0.77
CA ASP A 130 17.10 29.82 -1.87
C ASP A 130 18.33 30.72 -1.70
N PHE A 131 19.53 30.17 -1.91
CA PHE A 131 20.75 30.97 -2.09
C PHE A 131 21.12 30.99 -3.57
N MET A 132 20.95 32.16 -4.21
CA MET A 132 21.11 32.35 -5.67
C MET A 132 22.54 32.07 -6.22
N GLY A 133 23.52 31.81 -5.36
CA GLY A 133 24.90 31.51 -5.76
C GLY A 133 25.20 30.03 -6.06
N ASN A 134 24.27 29.09 -5.82
CA ASN A 134 24.52 27.66 -6.06
C ASN A 134 23.24 26.93 -6.54
N PRO A 135 23.21 26.43 -7.80
CA PRO A 135 22.04 25.76 -8.39
C PRO A 135 21.55 24.50 -7.65
N SER A 136 22.44 23.76 -6.98
CA SER A 136 22.05 22.57 -6.20
C SER A 136 21.36 22.92 -4.88
N SER A 137 21.48 24.17 -4.44
CA SER A 137 20.88 24.73 -3.22
C SER A 137 19.58 25.51 -3.49
N MET A 138 19.05 25.47 -4.71
CA MET A 138 17.83 26.20 -5.13
C MET A 138 16.60 25.28 -5.27
N PHE A 139 16.77 23.97 -5.07
CA PHE A 139 15.72 22.96 -5.26
C PHE A 139 15.47 22.05 -4.04
N GLY A 140 16.13 22.32 -2.90
CA GLY A 140 16.16 21.45 -1.71
C GLY A 140 15.27 21.88 -0.53
N HIS A 141 14.16 22.58 -0.76
CA HIS A 141 13.66 23.51 0.25
C HIS A 141 12.59 22.97 1.19
N THR A 142 11.82 21.96 0.82
CA THR A 142 10.72 21.47 1.67
C THR A 142 11.11 20.18 2.36
N LEU A 143 11.56 20.29 3.61
CA LEU A 143 11.92 19.14 4.45
C LEU A 143 10.78 18.84 5.42
N LEU A 144 10.38 17.58 5.53
CA LEU A 144 9.48 17.11 6.59
C LEU A 144 10.33 16.48 7.69
N ARG A 145 10.44 17.16 8.85
CA ARG A 145 11.10 16.63 10.04
C ARG A 145 10.07 16.05 10.99
N LEU A 146 10.29 14.82 11.44
CA LEU A 146 9.49 14.17 12.48
C LEU A 146 10.27 14.23 13.80
N ASP A 147 9.72 14.90 14.79
CA ASP A 147 10.31 15.12 16.10
C ASP A 147 9.70 14.15 17.12
N PRO A 148 10.51 13.35 17.84
CA PRO A 148 10.03 12.55 18.96
C PRO A 148 9.72 13.42 20.18
N LYS A 149 8.96 12.87 21.13
CA LYS A 149 8.72 13.51 22.43
C LYS A 149 9.98 13.52 23.30
#